data_AF-A0A936XTT7-F1
#
_entry.id   AF-A0A936XTT7-F1
#
_cell.length_a   1.000
_cell.length_b   1.000
_cell.length_c   1.000
_cell.angle_alpha   90.00
_cell.angle_beta   90.00
_cell.angle_gamma   90.00
#
_symmetry.space_group_name_H-M   'P 1'
#
loop_
_entity.id
_entity.type
_entity.pdbx_description
1 polymer ?
#
loop_
_entity_poly.entity_id
_entity_poly.type
_entity_poly.pdbx_seq_one_letter_code
_entity_poly.pdbx_strand_id
1 'polypeptide(L)'
;MFGLISTNWDTVIDKAADELVKQFYTNIESLKCFHIHGSVDSHEHLYLPSETSQEKYRSPDDNNRHGLDHYTTLKFFKEANQIILYGLSLDPLDAELRIILNSTFTTSINLREVLVINPDFKKVRQSKWFVISKN
;
A
#
# COMPACT_ATOMS: atom_id res chain seq x y z
N MET A 1 10.18 8.99 9.98
CA MET A 1 8.97 9.35 9.23
C MET A 1 8.14 8.09 9.10
N PHE A 2 6.84 8.17 9.36
CA PHE A 2 5.90 7.07 9.18
C PHE A 2 4.85 7.54 8.15
N GLY A 3 4.20 6.60 7.50
CA GLY A 3 3.16 6.88 6.51
C GLY A 3 2.21 5.71 6.44
N LEU A 4 1.03 5.99 5.91
CA LEU A 4 -0.06 5.03 5.83
C LEU A 4 -0.36 4.74 4.37
N ILE A 5 -0.62 3.46 4.08
CA ILE A 5 -1.02 3.02 2.75
C ILE A 5 -2.21 2.10 2.93
N SER A 6 -3.25 2.37 2.15
CA SER A 6 -4.52 1.67 2.20
C SER A 6 -4.84 1.04 0.85
N THR A 7 -5.39 -0.17 0.89
CA THR A 7 -6.07 -0.77 -0.27
C THR A 7 -7.57 -0.48 -0.26
N ASN A 8 -8.09 0.11 0.82
CA ASN A 8 -9.50 0.42 0.92
C ASN A 8 -9.83 1.72 0.19
N TRP A 9 -11.01 1.76 -0.40
CA TRP A 9 -11.56 2.98 -1.01
C TRP A 9 -12.09 3.98 0.03
N ASP A 10 -12.46 3.51 1.22
CA ASP A 10 -12.90 4.40 2.30
C ASP A 10 -11.75 5.20 2.91
N THR A 11 -12.09 6.35 3.49
CA THR A 11 -11.16 7.29 4.15
C THR A 11 -11.28 7.26 5.67
N VAL A 12 -11.88 6.20 6.23
CA VAL A 12 -12.13 6.11 7.69
C VAL A 12 -10.83 6.15 8.47
N ILE A 13 -9.78 5.51 7.93
CA ILE A 13 -8.47 5.44 8.58
C ILE A 13 -7.72 6.77 8.53
N ASP A 14 -7.97 7.62 7.53
CA ASP A 14 -7.20 8.84 7.28
C ASP A 14 -7.35 9.80 8.45
N LYS A 15 -8.61 10.08 8.83
CA LYS A 15 -8.92 10.96 9.96
C LYS A 15 -8.41 10.38 11.28
N ALA A 16 -8.62 9.09 11.52
CA ALA A 16 -8.19 8.44 12.75
C ALA A 16 -6.66 8.47 12.90
N ALA A 17 -5.92 8.25 11.82
CA ALA A 17 -4.47 8.28 11.83
C ALA A 17 -3.92 9.71 11.96
N ASP A 18 -4.55 10.68 11.30
CA ASP A 18 -4.21 12.10 11.43
C ASP A 18 -4.38 12.62 12.87
N GLU A 19 -5.52 12.29 13.50
CA GLU A 19 -5.79 12.61 14.90
C GLU A 19 -4.78 11.96 15.85
N LEU A 20 -4.48 10.68 15.65
CA LEU A 20 -3.50 9.94 16.45
C LEU A 20 -2.12 10.59 16.36
N VAL A 21 -1.70 10.97 15.16
CA VAL A 21 -0.37 11.53 14.93
C VAL A 21 -0.22 12.89 15.58
N LYS A 22 -1.24 13.74 15.51
CA LYS A 22 -1.27 15.04 16.21
C LYS A 22 -1.22 14.90 17.73
N GLN A 23 -1.70 13.78 18.29
CA GLN A 23 -1.61 13.52 19.72
C GLN A 23 -0.19 13.14 20.16
N PHE A 24 0.55 12.38 19.35
CA PHE A 24 1.88 11.88 19.72
C PHE A 24 3.04 12.73 19.22
N TYR A 25 2.83 13.56 18.18
CA TYR A 25 3.88 14.33 17.52
C TYR A 25 3.45 15.79 17.34
N THR A 26 4.21 16.72 17.91
CA THR A 26 3.91 18.16 17.86
C THR A 26 4.39 18.85 16.58
N ASN A 27 5.23 18.19 15.79
CA ASN A 27 5.88 18.73 14.61
C ASN A 27 5.38 18.12 13.29
N ILE A 28 4.31 17.32 13.33
CA ILE A 28 3.71 16.69 12.15
C ILE A 28 2.32 17.27 11.96
N GLU A 29 2.15 18.00 10.86
CA GLU A 29 0.88 18.68 10.54
C GLU A 29 -0.20 17.69 10.12
N SER A 30 0.18 16.65 9.36
CA SER A 30 -0.74 15.60 8.96
C SER A 30 -0.02 14.31 8.57
N LEU A 31 -0.69 13.17 8.73
CA LEU A 31 -0.25 11.91 8.15
C LEU A 31 -0.85 11.72 6.76
N LYS A 32 0.01 11.65 5.74
CA LYS A 32 -0.43 11.31 4.39
C LYS A 32 -0.77 9.81 4.30
N CYS A 33 -2.01 9.51 3.92
CA CYS A 33 -2.46 8.19 3.50
C CYS A 33 -2.38 8.09 1.96
N PHE A 34 -1.77 7.03 1.43
CA PHE A 34 -1.81 6.73 0.00
C PHE A 34 -2.78 5.57 -0.24
N HIS A 35 -3.76 5.77 -1.10
CA HIS A 35 -4.75 4.73 -1.45
C HIS A 35 -4.34 4.06 -2.75
N ILE A 36 -3.91 2.81 -2.68
CA ILE A 36 -3.45 2.04 -3.85
C ILE A 36 -4.56 1.96 -4.89
N HIS A 37 -5.79 1.64 -4.48
CA HIS A 37 -6.93 1.41 -5.38
C HIS A 37 -7.79 2.67 -5.60
N GLY A 38 -7.28 3.84 -5.23
CA GLY A 38 -8.03 5.11 -5.21
C GLY A 38 -8.85 5.31 -3.93
N SER A 39 -9.50 6.48 -3.84
CA SER A 39 -10.35 6.88 -2.71
C SER A 39 -11.77 7.19 -3.18
N VAL A 40 -12.76 6.96 -2.32
CA VAL A 40 -14.17 7.30 -2.53
C VAL A 40 -14.37 8.80 -2.79
N ASP A 41 -13.46 9.65 -2.32
CA ASP A 41 -13.48 11.10 -2.58
C ASP A 41 -13.15 11.45 -4.04
N SER A 42 -12.63 10.50 -4.82
CA SER A 42 -12.34 10.63 -6.24
C SER A 42 -12.81 9.37 -6.97
N HIS A 43 -14.12 9.12 -6.88
CA HIS A 43 -14.76 7.86 -7.27
C HIS A 43 -14.49 7.45 -8.73
N GLU A 44 -14.29 8.43 -9.62
CA GLU A 44 -14.00 8.25 -11.04
C GLU A 44 -12.60 7.65 -11.29
N HIS A 45 -11.79 7.56 -10.25
CA HIS A 45 -10.41 7.08 -10.26
C HIS A 45 -10.24 5.84 -9.38
N LEU A 46 -11.35 5.27 -8.90
CA LEU A 46 -11.32 3.96 -8.26
C LEU A 46 -11.01 2.88 -9.28
N TYR A 47 -10.23 1.90 -8.83
CA TYR A 47 -10.03 0.70 -9.61
C TYR A 47 -10.05 -0.55 -8.74
N LEU A 48 -10.31 -1.68 -9.39
CA LEU A 48 -10.48 -2.97 -8.74
C LEU A 48 -9.11 -3.55 -8.34
N PRO A 49 -9.05 -4.35 -7.26
CA PRO A 49 -7.82 -5.03 -6.87
C PRO A 49 -7.19 -5.88 -7.98
N SER A 50 -8.01 -6.43 -8.89
CA SER A 50 -7.54 -7.22 -10.03
C SER A 50 -6.86 -6.41 -11.13
N GLU A 51 -6.98 -5.09 -11.08
CA GLU A 51 -6.45 -4.17 -12.08
C GLU A 51 -5.10 -3.61 -11.62
N THR A 52 -4.33 -3.13 -12.57
CA THR A 52 -3.06 -2.44 -12.31
C THR A 52 -3.19 -0.95 -12.59
N SER A 53 -2.15 -0.18 -12.26
CA SER A 53 -2.06 1.23 -12.66
C SER A 53 -2.07 1.46 -14.18
N GLN A 54 -1.91 0.41 -15.00
CA GLN A 54 -1.92 0.49 -16.46
C GLN A 54 -2.96 -0.47 -17.06
N GLU A 55 -4.06 0.07 -17.54
CA GLU A 55 -5.14 -0.72 -18.15
C GLU A 55 -5.44 -0.30 -19.58
N LYS A 56 -5.67 -1.27 -20.47
CA LYS A 56 -5.87 -1.02 -21.91
C LYS A 56 -7.15 -0.24 -22.24
N TYR A 57 -8.15 -0.33 -21.38
CA TYR A 57 -9.45 0.29 -21.59
C TYR A 57 -9.51 1.72 -21.01
N ARG A 58 -8.51 2.15 -20.22
CA ARG A 58 -8.43 3.52 -19.67
C ARG A 58 -7.83 4.49 -20.66
N SER A 59 -8.14 5.77 -20.47
CA SER A 59 -7.48 6.83 -21.23
C SER A 59 -5.98 6.87 -20.91
N PRO A 60 -5.13 7.34 -21.85
CA PRO A 60 -3.71 7.55 -21.55
C PRO A 60 -3.47 8.47 -20.35
N ASP A 61 -4.31 9.50 -20.17
CA ASP A 61 -4.19 10.45 -19.06
C ASP A 61 -4.51 9.81 -17.71
N ASP A 62 -5.56 8.98 -17.64
CA ASP A 62 -5.87 8.22 -16.43
C ASP A 62 -4.75 7.24 -16.08
N ASN A 63 -4.26 6.49 -17.07
CA ASN A 63 -3.12 5.59 -16.88
C ASN A 63 -1.87 6.35 -16.40
N ASN A 64 -1.59 7.55 -16.93
CA ASN A 64 -0.47 8.36 -16.47
C ASN A 64 -0.63 8.78 -15.01
N ARG A 65 -1.82 9.20 -14.59
CA ARG A 65 -2.07 9.56 -13.19
C ARG A 65 -1.90 8.35 -12.27
N HIS A 66 -2.56 7.23 -12.57
CA HIS A 66 -2.43 6.01 -11.76
C HIS A 66 -0.99 5.52 -11.69
N GLY A 67 -0.25 5.60 -12.80
CA GLY A 67 1.17 5.28 -12.84
C GLY A 67 2.01 6.19 -11.92
N LEU A 68 1.69 7.49 -11.86
CA LEU A 68 2.37 8.43 -10.97
C LEU A 68 2.06 8.16 -9.48
N ASP A 69 0.80 7.86 -9.15
CA ASP A 69 0.38 7.52 -7.79
C ASP A 69 1.02 6.21 -7.32
N HIS A 70 1.04 5.20 -8.19
CA HIS A 70 1.74 3.94 -7.95
C HIS A 70 3.23 4.16 -7.74
N TYR A 71 3.89 4.93 -8.62
CA TYR A 71 5.31 5.23 -8.50
C TYR A 71 5.64 5.96 -7.20
N THR A 72 4.81 6.91 -6.80
CA THR A 72 4.96 7.66 -5.55
C THR A 72 4.80 6.74 -4.34
N THR A 73 3.79 5.87 -4.36
CA THR A 73 3.55 4.86 -3.32
C THR A 73 4.72 3.89 -3.20
N LEU A 74 5.23 3.40 -4.33
CA LEU A 74 6.37 2.49 -4.37
C LEU A 74 7.65 3.16 -3.84
N LYS A 75 7.91 4.41 -4.22
CA LYS A 75 9.03 5.19 -3.65
C LYS A 75 8.91 5.30 -2.14
N PHE A 76 7.73 5.66 -1.65
CA PHE A 76 7.46 5.75 -0.22
C PHE A 76 7.71 4.40 0.49
N PHE A 77 7.20 3.29 -0.07
CA PHE A 77 7.42 1.94 0.47
C PHE A 77 8.91 1.57 0.54
N LYS A 78 9.69 1.93 -0.48
CA LYS A 78 11.12 1.57 -0.56
C LYS A 78 11.99 2.24 0.51
N GLU A 79 11.60 3.42 0.98
CA GLU A 79 12.30 4.14 2.06
C GLU A 79 12.03 3.54 3.45
N ALA A 80 11.03 2.66 3.58
CA ALA A 80 10.68 2.07 4.86
C ALA A 80 11.74 1.09 5.36
N ASN A 81 12.09 1.20 6.64
CA ASN A 81 12.93 0.22 7.34
C ASN A 81 12.11 -0.87 8.04
N GLN A 82 10.85 -0.59 8.34
CA GLN A 82 9.88 -1.50 8.92
C GLN A 82 8.55 -1.32 8.21
N ILE A 83 7.91 -2.43 7.84
CA ILE A 83 6.60 -2.43 7.18
C ILE A 83 5.64 -3.25 8.05
N ILE A 84 4.47 -2.68 8.35
CA ILE A 84 3.38 -3.38 9.04
C ILE A 84 2.26 -3.60 8.02
N LEU A 85 1.97 -4.86 7.73
CA LEU A 85 0.82 -5.26 6.92
C LEU A 85 -0.32 -5.66 7.86
N TYR A 86 -1.37 -4.86 7.90
CA TYR A 86 -2.50 -5.05 8.82
C TYR A 86 -3.79 -5.32 8.04
N GLY A 87 -4.48 -6.42 8.37
CA GLY A 87 -5.80 -6.74 7.80
C GLY A 87 -5.82 -7.12 6.31
N LEU A 88 -4.66 -7.19 5.65
CA LEU A 88 -4.55 -7.56 4.24
C LEU A 88 -4.64 -9.07 4.07
N SER A 89 -5.57 -9.53 3.22
CA SER A 89 -5.72 -10.96 2.88
C SER A 89 -4.48 -11.56 2.20
N LEU A 90 -3.65 -10.70 1.58
CA LEU A 90 -2.58 -11.08 0.66
C LEU A 90 -3.10 -12.10 -0.37
N ASP A 91 -4.25 -11.79 -0.96
CA ASP A 91 -4.82 -12.62 -2.01
C ASP A 91 -4.09 -12.36 -3.32
N PRO A 92 -3.59 -13.39 -4.05
CA PRO A 92 -2.90 -13.20 -5.32
C PRO A 92 -3.72 -12.49 -6.40
N LEU A 93 -5.03 -12.34 -6.20
CA LEU A 93 -5.92 -11.57 -7.08
C LEU A 93 -5.81 -10.06 -6.91
N ASP A 94 -5.12 -9.55 -5.87
CA ASP A 94 -4.75 -8.14 -5.78
C ASP A 94 -3.44 -7.91 -6.58
N ALA A 95 -3.60 -7.58 -7.86
CA ALA A 95 -2.51 -7.46 -8.81
C ALA A 95 -1.56 -6.31 -8.43
N GLU A 96 -2.13 -5.15 -8.06
CA GLU A 96 -1.36 -3.95 -7.76
C GLU A 96 -0.60 -4.07 -6.44
N LEU A 97 -1.27 -4.54 -5.37
CA LEU A 97 -0.62 -4.79 -4.08
C LEU A 97 0.54 -5.77 -4.25
N ARG A 98 0.35 -6.81 -5.08
CA ARG A 98 1.42 -7.77 -5.41
C ARG A 98 2.62 -7.12 -6.06
N ILE A 99 2.40 -6.24 -7.03
CA ILE A 99 3.48 -5.53 -7.71
C ILE A 99 4.24 -4.64 -6.70
N ILE A 100 3.52 -3.88 -5.87
CA ILE A 100 4.11 -2.97 -4.88
C ILE A 100 4.94 -3.74 -3.84
N LEU A 101 4.35 -4.77 -3.21
CA LEU A 101 5.01 -5.54 -2.17
C LEU A 101 6.22 -6.29 -2.72
N ASN A 102 6.07 -6.99 -3.84
CA ASN A 102 7.19 -7.73 -4.43
C ASN A 102 8.32 -6.78 -4.86
N SER A 103 7.99 -5.67 -5.52
CA SER A 103 9.00 -4.67 -5.90
C SER A 103 9.71 -4.09 -4.69
N THR A 104 9.01 -3.87 -3.58
CA THR A 104 9.64 -3.35 -2.37
C THR A 104 10.52 -4.38 -1.69
N PHE A 105 10.02 -5.60 -1.49
CA PHE A 105 10.76 -6.65 -0.77
C PHE A 105 11.99 -7.15 -1.52
N THR A 106 11.99 -7.06 -2.85
CA THR A 106 13.12 -7.48 -3.69
C THR A 106 14.16 -6.39 -3.93
N THR A 107 13.79 -5.10 -3.82
CA THR A 107 14.69 -3.99 -4.19
C THR A 107 14.99 -3.00 -3.07
N SER A 108 14.27 -3.05 -1.94
CA SER A 108 14.60 -2.18 -0.80
C SER A 108 15.89 -2.62 -0.13
N ILE A 109 16.82 -1.69 0.01
CA ILE A 109 18.07 -1.86 0.78
C ILE A 109 17.91 -1.50 2.25
N ASN A 110 16.83 -0.79 2.59
CA ASN A 110 16.60 -0.24 3.93
C ASN A 110 15.70 -1.13 4.78
N LEU A 111 14.90 -1.98 4.15
CA LEU A 111 13.92 -2.84 4.82
C LEU A 111 14.60 -3.87 5.72
N ARG A 112 14.31 -3.82 7.01
CA ARG A 112 14.84 -4.71 8.05
C ARG A 112 13.79 -5.68 8.57
N GLU A 113 12.53 -5.26 8.56
CA GLU A 113 11.45 -6.03 9.18
C GLU A 113 10.12 -5.85 8.44
N VAL A 114 9.39 -6.95 8.30
CA VAL A 114 7.99 -6.96 7.85
C VAL A 114 7.18 -7.68 8.91
N LEU A 115 6.28 -6.95 9.57
CA LEU A 115 5.31 -7.49 10.51
C LEU A 115 3.96 -7.67 9.81
N VAL A 116 3.40 -8.88 9.88
CA VAL A 116 2.08 -9.17 9.31
C VAL A 116 1.11 -9.46 10.44
N ILE A 117 0.07 -8.63 10.54
CA ILE A 117 -1.00 -8.75 11.52
C ILE A 117 -2.29 -9.08 10.76
N ASN A 118 -2.67 -10.35 10.79
CA ASN A 118 -3.89 -10.83 10.14
C ASN A 118 -4.59 -11.88 11.03
N PRO A 119 -5.90 -11.77 11.29
CA PRO A 119 -6.64 -12.76 12.07
C PRO A 119 -6.59 -14.17 11.44
N ASP A 120 -6.57 -14.25 10.11
CA ASP A 120 -6.44 -15.48 9.32
C ASP A 120 -4.97 -15.83 9.01
N PHE A 121 -4.07 -15.68 9.99
CA PHE A 121 -2.62 -15.86 9.81
C PHE A 121 -2.24 -17.22 9.22
N LYS A 122 -3.05 -18.27 9.42
CA LYS A 122 -2.83 -19.60 8.82
C LYS A 122 -2.90 -19.56 7.28
N LYS A 123 -3.88 -18.85 6.73
CA LYS A 123 -4.05 -18.67 5.27
C LYS A 123 -2.89 -17.86 4.71
N VAL A 124 -2.57 -16.75 5.37
CA VAL A 124 -1.49 -15.85 4.96
C VAL A 124 -0.12 -16.54 5.01
N ARG A 125 0.17 -17.34 6.05
CA ARG A 125 1.45 -18.06 6.17
C ARG A 125 1.68 -19.07 5.04
N GLN A 126 0.63 -19.65 4.50
CA GLN A 126 0.71 -20.61 3.39
C GLN A 126 0.79 -19.93 2.02
N SER A 127 0.48 -18.63 1.96
CA SER A 127 0.50 -17.86 0.74
C SER A 127 1.96 -17.65 0.26
N LYS A 128 2.23 -17.88 -1.02
CA LYS A 128 3.58 -17.84 -1.62
C LYS A 128 4.19 -16.43 -1.73
N TRP A 129 3.64 -15.45 -1.02
CA TRP A 129 4.05 -14.04 -1.08
C TRP A 129 5.45 -13.81 -0.54
N PHE A 130 5.87 -14.63 0.42
CA PHE A 130 7.15 -14.49 1.09
C PHE A 130 8.08 -15.63 0.67
N VAL A 131 8.63 -15.54 -0.54
CA VAL A 131 9.90 -16.22 -0.81
C VAL A 131 10.96 -15.37 -0.12
N ILE A 132 11.18 -15.64 1.17
CA ILE A 132 12.30 -15.05 1.90
C ILE A 132 13.55 -15.63 1.24
N SER A 133 14.15 -14.87 0.32
CA SER A 133 15.51 -15.14 -0.13
C SER A 133 16.41 -15.00 1.09
N LYS A 134 16.85 -16.13 1.64
CA LYS A 134 17.98 -16.10 2.55
C LYS A 134 19.18 -15.65 1.73
N ASN A 135 19.70 -14.46 2.03
CA ASN A 135 21.06 -14.10 1.65
C ASN A 135 22.03 -15.08 2.32
#